data_AF-A0A8T3YFK9-F1
#
_entry.id   AF-A0A8T3YFK9-F1
#
_cell.length_a   1.000
_cell.length_b   1.000
_cell.length_c   1.000
_cell.angle_alpha   90.00
_cell.angle_beta   90.00
_cell.angle_gamma   90.00
#
_symmetry.space_group_name_H-M   'P 1'
#
loop_
_entity.id
_entity.type
_entity.pdbx_description
1 polymer ?
#
loop_
_entity_poly.entity_id
_entity_poly.type
_entity_poly.pdbx_seq_one_letter_code
_entity_poly.pdbx_strand_id
1 'polypeptide(L)'
;MPAREYRPVHIFKLVGKLKKDFPEHALKPYTELKMYEDSARLFEDGMKTLTVRYEKNAVCYPISTKLHLIGTRPGQANYRRPIGFVEIKRMMVKPFGQLDEKDAAGECALDIRELKASLQKIYGPIADHELVSVFHLR
;
A
#
# COMPACT_ATOMS: atom_id res chain seq x y z
N MET A 1 -5.04 12.55 12.97
CA MET A 1 -3.62 12.75 12.61
C MET A 1 -3.55 13.14 11.13
N PRO A 2 -2.77 14.15 10.72
CA PRO A 2 -2.63 14.50 9.30
C PRO A 2 -1.80 13.46 8.54
N ALA A 3 -2.04 13.34 7.23
CA ALA A 3 -1.23 12.54 6.34
C ALA A 3 0.25 12.96 6.38
N ARG A 4 1.17 11.99 6.33
CA ARG A 4 2.62 12.22 6.28
C ARG A 4 3.24 11.55 5.07
N GLU A 5 4.16 12.25 4.41
CA GLU A 5 4.82 11.79 3.19
C GLU A 5 6.29 11.42 3.43
N TYR A 6 6.74 10.35 2.76
CA TYR A 6 8.08 9.81 2.84
C TYR A 6 8.63 9.46 1.45
N ARG A 7 9.93 9.70 1.25
CA ARG A 7 10.69 9.24 0.08
C ARG A 7 11.59 8.07 0.48
N PRO A 8 11.39 6.84 -0.04
CA PRO A 8 12.10 5.64 0.41
C PRO A 8 13.55 5.50 -0.09
N VAL A 9 14.21 6.60 -0.48
CA VAL A 9 15.56 6.60 -1.08
C VAL A 9 16.64 6.07 -0.11
N HIS A 10 16.39 6.14 1.20
CA HIS A 10 17.31 5.67 2.24
C HIS A 10 16.53 4.92 3.32
N ILE A 11 16.46 3.60 3.21
CA ILE A 11 15.58 2.78 4.06
C ILE A 11 15.83 2.98 5.56
N PHE A 12 17.09 3.06 6.00
CA PHE A 12 17.42 3.30 7.41
C PHE A 12 16.92 4.66 7.90
N LYS A 13 17.00 5.70 7.06
CA LYS A 13 16.44 7.02 7.38
C LYS A 13 14.91 6.99 7.40
N LEU A 14 14.28 6.17 6.56
CA LEU A 14 12.83 5.98 6.56
C LEU A 14 12.36 5.35 7.88
N VAL A 15 12.96 4.22 8.28
CA VAL A 15 12.57 3.50 9.51
C VAL A 15 12.73 4.39 10.74
N GLY A 16 13.85 5.12 10.85
CA GLY A 16 14.05 6.07 11.95
C GLY A 16 12.99 7.18 12.01
N LYS A 17 12.58 7.72 10.85
CA LYS A 17 11.50 8.71 10.77
C LYS A 17 10.15 8.11 11.14
N LEU A 18 9.81 6.94 10.61
CA LEU A 18 8.56 6.26 10.93
C LEU A 18 8.44 5.95 12.42
N LYS A 19 9.52 5.46 13.05
CA LYS A 19 9.54 5.19 14.50
C LYS A 19 9.34 6.45 15.34
N LYS A 20 9.91 7.58 14.90
CA LYS A 20 9.70 8.88 15.56
C LYS A 20 8.28 9.40 15.38
N ASP A 21 7.72 9.22 14.19
CA ASP A 21 6.43 9.77 13.80
C ASP A 21 5.23 8.95 14.31
N PHE A 22 5.44 7.63 14.48
CA PHE A 22 4.43 6.66 14.90
C PHE A 22 4.98 5.74 16.00
N PRO A 23 5.39 6.28 17.18
CA PRO A 23 6.08 5.51 18.21
C PRO A 23 5.23 4.38 18.81
N GLU A 24 3.91 4.49 18.74
CA GLU A 24 2.95 3.51 19.27
C GLU A 24 2.60 2.40 18.28
N HIS A 25 3.07 2.49 17.03
CA HIS A 25 2.73 1.52 15.98
C HIS A 25 3.92 0.62 15.67
N ALA A 26 3.64 -0.67 15.44
CA ALA A 26 4.65 -1.57 14.91
C ALA A 26 5.05 -1.14 13.48
N LEU A 27 6.29 -1.39 13.08
CA LEU A 27 6.72 -1.17 11.70
C LEU A 27 6.79 -2.52 10.98
N LYS A 28 6.01 -2.66 9.91
CA LYS A 28 5.92 -3.91 9.14
C LYS A 28 6.65 -3.79 7.80
N PRO A 29 7.80 -4.46 7.61
CA PRO A 29 8.51 -4.43 6.33
C PRO A 29 7.76 -5.23 5.26
N TYR A 30 7.79 -4.72 4.03
CA TYR A 30 7.34 -5.40 2.82
C TYR A 30 8.55 -5.68 1.92
N THR A 31 8.80 -6.96 1.68
CA THR A 31 9.88 -7.47 0.81
C THR A 31 9.42 -7.69 -0.64
N GLU A 32 8.11 -7.79 -0.83
CA GLU A 32 7.44 -8.00 -2.10
C GLU A 32 6.08 -7.29 -2.09
N LEU A 33 5.56 -6.99 -3.26
CA LEU A 33 4.25 -6.41 -3.46
C LEU A 33 3.30 -7.48 -4.02
N LYS A 34 2.33 -7.90 -3.22
CA LYS A 34 1.29 -8.86 -3.64
C LYS A 34 0.04 -8.14 -4.09
N MET A 35 -0.45 -8.47 -5.27
CA MET A 35 -1.66 -7.85 -5.85
C MET A 35 -2.46 -8.93 -6.58
N TYR A 36 -3.79 -8.80 -6.62
CA TYR A 36 -4.58 -9.67 -7.48
C TYR A 36 -4.14 -9.49 -8.94
N GLU A 37 -4.15 -10.57 -9.72
CA GLU A 37 -3.66 -10.53 -11.12
C GLU A 37 -4.31 -9.40 -11.93
N ASP A 38 -5.61 -9.15 -11.76
CA ASP A 38 -6.31 -8.07 -12.47
C ASP A 38 -5.76 -6.69 -12.08
N SER A 39 -5.51 -6.46 -10.78
CA SER A 39 -4.89 -5.22 -10.31
C SER A 39 -3.44 -5.08 -10.76
N ALA A 40 -2.72 -6.19 -10.93
CA ALA A 40 -1.35 -6.16 -11.44
C ALA A 40 -1.30 -5.83 -12.93
N ARG A 41 -2.25 -6.35 -13.73
CA ARG A 41 -2.40 -5.96 -15.15
C ARG A 41 -2.68 -4.47 -15.29
N LEU A 42 -3.57 -3.91 -14.47
CA LEU A 42 -3.82 -2.46 -14.45
C LEU A 42 -2.55 -1.64 -14.16
N PHE A 43 -1.63 -2.18 -13.36
CA PHE A 43 -0.33 -1.56 -13.14
C PHE A 43 0.59 -1.69 -14.37
N GLU A 44 0.67 -2.87 -14.97
CA GLU A 44 1.46 -3.09 -16.20
C GLU A 44 0.98 -2.20 -17.36
N ASP A 45 -0.32 -1.95 -17.46
CA ASP A 45 -0.95 -1.06 -18.45
C ASP A 45 -0.79 0.43 -18.10
N GLY A 46 -0.17 0.76 -16.96
CA GLY A 46 0.07 2.13 -16.50
C GLY A 46 -1.17 2.85 -15.95
N MET A 47 -2.30 2.16 -15.83
CA MET A 47 -3.55 2.72 -15.31
C MET A 47 -3.48 2.89 -13.79
N LYS A 48 -2.91 1.89 -13.10
CA LYS A 48 -2.77 1.87 -11.65
C LYS A 48 -1.43 2.47 -11.24
N THR A 49 -1.47 3.52 -10.42
CA THR A 49 -0.28 4.31 -10.04
C THR A 49 0.00 4.32 -8.55
N LEU A 50 -0.89 3.75 -7.73
CA LEU A 50 -0.64 3.51 -6.30
C LEU A 50 -1.26 2.22 -5.81
N THR A 51 -0.80 1.79 -4.63
CA THR A 51 -1.47 0.76 -3.85
C THR A 51 -1.50 1.10 -2.36
N VAL A 52 -2.59 0.75 -1.69
CA VAL A 52 -2.81 0.93 -0.26
C VAL A 52 -2.55 -0.38 0.48
N ARG A 53 -1.81 -0.28 1.57
CA ARG A 53 -1.46 -1.39 2.47
C ARG A 53 -1.91 -1.09 3.88
N TYR A 54 -2.43 -2.12 4.53
CA TYR A 54 -2.92 -2.05 5.89
C TYR A 54 -2.50 -3.29 6.67
N GLU A 55 -2.16 -3.07 7.93
CA GLU A 55 -1.92 -4.08 8.94
C GLU A 55 -2.35 -3.47 10.28
N LYS A 56 -3.12 -4.21 11.07
CA LYS A 56 -3.70 -3.67 12.30
C LYS A 56 -2.59 -3.23 13.26
N ASN A 57 -2.71 -2.01 13.82
CA ASN A 57 -1.73 -1.40 14.73
C ASN A 57 -0.30 -1.31 14.16
N ALA A 58 -0.14 -1.28 12.84
CA ALA A 58 1.18 -1.22 12.21
C ALA A 58 1.23 -0.26 11.02
N VAL A 59 2.42 0.29 10.79
CA VAL A 59 2.75 1.05 9.57
C VAL A 59 3.55 0.15 8.65
N CYS A 60 2.97 -0.19 7.50
CA CYS A 60 3.65 -0.96 6.47
C CYS A 60 4.66 -0.09 5.73
N TYR A 61 5.88 -0.58 5.48
CA TYR A 61 6.89 0.16 4.72
C TYR A 61 7.67 -0.76 3.78
N PRO A 62 8.10 -0.29 2.60
CA PRO A 62 8.89 -1.11 1.69
C PRO A 62 10.34 -1.20 2.17
N ILE A 63 10.98 -2.37 2.08
CA ILE A 63 12.40 -2.52 2.45
C ILE A 63 13.38 -1.92 1.43
N SER A 64 12.88 -1.65 0.22
CA SER A 64 13.65 -1.19 -0.93
C SER A 64 12.75 -0.31 -1.81
N THR A 65 13.35 0.58 -2.60
CA THR A 65 12.63 1.34 -3.63
C THR A 65 12.17 0.46 -4.78
N LYS A 66 12.70 -0.75 -4.94
CA LYS A 66 12.29 -1.71 -5.97
C LYS A 66 11.91 -3.03 -5.30
N LEU A 67 10.67 -3.48 -5.51
CA LEU A 67 10.14 -4.72 -4.94
C LEU A 67 9.71 -5.67 -6.06
N HIS A 68 9.70 -6.97 -5.77
CA HIS A 68 9.07 -7.96 -6.64
C HIS A 68 7.55 -7.78 -6.64
N LEU A 69 6.95 -7.75 -7.83
CA LEU A 69 5.50 -7.77 -8.00
C LEU A 69 5.05 -9.22 -8.20
N ILE A 70 4.20 -9.69 -7.28
CA ILE A 70 3.66 -11.05 -7.26
C ILE A 70 2.14 -10.98 -7.44
N GLY A 71 1.66 -11.62 -8.51
CA GLY A 71 0.24 -11.85 -8.75
C GLY A 71 -0.32 -12.92 -7.82
N THR A 72 -1.49 -12.65 -7.25
CA THR A 72 -2.26 -13.58 -6.40
C THR A 72 -3.67 -13.77 -6.96
N ARG A 73 -4.36 -14.81 -6.47
CA ARG A 73 -5.76 -15.09 -6.82
C ARG A 73 -6.62 -15.16 -5.55
N PRO A 74 -7.82 -14.56 -5.54
CA PRO A 74 -8.77 -14.72 -4.44
C PRO A 74 -9.05 -16.19 -4.16
N GLY A 75 -9.05 -16.59 -2.89
CA GLY A 75 -9.32 -17.98 -2.47
C GLY A 75 -8.20 -19.00 -2.74
N GLN A 76 -7.08 -18.59 -3.35
CA GLN A 76 -5.94 -19.48 -3.63
C GLN A 76 -4.69 -18.99 -2.90
N ALA A 77 -4.61 -19.26 -1.58
CA ALA A 77 -3.53 -18.76 -0.73
C ALA A 77 -2.11 -19.13 -1.21
N ASN A 78 -1.97 -20.27 -1.90
CA ASN A 78 -0.68 -20.76 -2.41
C ASN A 78 -0.36 -20.29 -3.84
N TYR A 79 -1.31 -19.67 -4.54
CA TYR A 79 -1.07 -19.18 -5.89
C TYR A 79 -0.21 -17.92 -5.85
N ARG A 80 0.98 -18.00 -6.43
CA ARG A 80 1.93 -16.88 -6.55
C ARG A 80 2.55 -16.92 -7.94
N ARG A 81 2.28 -15.88 -8.73
CA ARG A 81 2.88 -15.71 -10.06
C ARG A 81 3.84 -14.52 -10.03
N PRO A 82 5.14 -14.71 -10.30
CA PRO A 82 6.05 -13.59 -10.52
C PRO A 82 5.60 -12.81 -11.77
N ILE A 83 5.36 -11.51 -11.62
CA ILE A 83 4.99 -10.63 -12.74
C ILE A 83 6.20 -9.82 -13.17
N GLY A 84 6.91 -9.24 -12.19
CA GLY A 84 8.11 -8.47 -12.47
C GLY A 84 8.57 -7.70 -11.25
N PHE A 85 8.94 -6.44 -11.46
CA PHE A 85 9.35 -5.52 -10.40
C PHE A 85 8.53 -4.24 -10.49
N VAL A 86 8.34 -3.62 -9.34
CA VAL A 86 7.70 -2.31 -9.21
C VAL A 86 8.62 -1.37 -8.46
N GLU A 87 8.69 -0.11 -8.89
CA GLU A 87 9.44 0.92 -8.20
C GLU A 87 8.52 1.77 -7.30
N ILE A 88 8.81 1.79 -6.00
CA ILE A 88 8.12 2.65 -5.04
C ILE A 88 8.79 4.02 -5.04
N LYS A 89 8.12 5.00 -5.65
CA LYS A 89 8.61 6.39 -5.71
C LYS A 89 8.39 7.15 -4.43
N ARG A 90 7.27 6.89 -3.78
CA ARG A 90 6.80 7.65 -2.62
C ARG A 90 5.92 6.78 -1.75
N MET A 91 5.96 7.04 -0.46
CA MET A 91 5.09 6.43 0.53
C MET A 91 4.38 7.53 1.30
N MET A 92 3.09 7.37 1.57
CA MET A 92 2.35 8.20 2.50
C MET A 92 1.77 7.32 3.60
N VAL A 93 1.65 7.85 4.81
CA VAL A 93 0.94 7.21 5.92
C VAL A 93 -0.17 8.16 6.35
N LYS A 94 -1.40 7.68 6.35
CA LYS A 94 -2.57 8.49 6.75
C LYS A 94 -3.66 7.62 7.37
N PRO A 95 -4.57 8.19 8.16
CA PRO A 95 -5.77 7.48 8.62
C PRO A 95 -6.61 6.99 7.43
N PHE A 96 -7.21 5.81 7.55
CA PHE A 96 -8.10 5.21 6.55
C PHE A 96 -9.26 6.16 6.19
N GLY A 97 -9.80 6.87 7.18
CA GLY A 97 -10.84 7.87 7.02
C GLY A 97 -10.45 9.01 6.09
N GLN A 98 -9.15 9.30 5.95
CA GLN A 98 -8.58 10.38 5.13
C GLN A 98 -8.14 9.93 3.73
N LEU A 99 -8.46 8.71 3.31
CA LEU A 99 -8.38 8.36 1.90
C LEU A 99 -9.33 9.24 1.09
N ASP A 100 -8.89 9.68 -0.08
CA ASP A 100 -9.60 10.63 -0.94
C ASP A 100 -9.76 10.13 -2.39
N GLU A 101 -10.41 10.93 -3.24
CA GLU A 101 -10.64 10.59 -4.64
C GLU A 101 -9.34 10.43 -5.45
N LYS A 102 -8.23 11.05 -5.03
CA LYS A 102 -6.94 10.86 -5.70
C LYS A 102 -6.37 9.48 -5.39
N ASP A 103 -6.56 9.00 -4.16
CA ASP A 103 -6.21 7.63 -3.81
C ASP A 103 -7.06 6.62 -4.59
N ALA A 104 -8.37 6.86 -4.71
CA ALA A 104 -9.28 6.02 -5.48
C ALA A 104 -8.87 5.95 -6.96
N ALA A 105 -8.65 7.11 -7.59
CA ALA A 105 -8.22 7.19 -8.98
C ALA A 105 -6.88 6.46 -9.21
N GLY A 106 -5.90 6.63 -8.33
CA GLY A 106 -4.61 5.94 -8.46
C GLY A 106 -4.68 4.43 -8.22
N GLU A 107 -5.70 3.97 -7.48
CA GLU A 107 -6.02 2.55 -7.32
C GLU A 107 -6.87 1.97 -8.47
N CYS A 108 -7.30 2.81 -9.42
CA CYS A 108 -8.30 2.49 -10.45
C CYS A 108 -9.66 2.07 -9.87
N ALA A 109 -10.03 2.62 -8.71
CA ALA A 109 -11.40 2.54 -8.20
C ALA A 109 -12.26 3.64 -8.86
N LEU A 110 -13.56 3.39 -8.99
CA LEU A 110 -14.53 4.34 -9.51
C LEU A 110 -14.67 5.55 -8.58
N ASP A 111 -14.68 5.32 -7.27
CA ASP A 111 -14.76 6.35 -6.25
C ASP A 111 -14.14 5.92 -4.91
N ILE A 112 -14.10 6.84 -3.94
CA ILE A 112 -13.59 6.57 -2.60
C ILE A 112 -14.35 5.47 -1.84
N ARG A 113 -15.65 5.29 -2.09
CA ARG A 113 -16.46 4.27 -1.40
C ARG A 113 -16.06 2.88 -1.88
N GLU A 114 -15.89 2.71 -3.19
CA GLU A 114 -15.42 1.46 -3.78
C GLU A 114 -13.99 1.12 -3.33
N LEU A 115 -13.09 2.09 -3.27
CA LEU A 115 -11.74 1.88 -2.74
C LEU A 115 -11.82 1.35 -1.29
N LYS A 116 -12.54 2.04 -0.40
CA LYS A 116 -12.67 1.64 1.00
C LYS A 116 -13.30 0.25 1.14
N ALA A 117 -14.36 -0.04 0.38
CA ALA A 117 -15.02 -1.34 0.38
C ALA A 117 -14.07 -2.46 -0.09
N SER A 118 -13.28 -2.21 -1.14
CA SER A 118 -12.30 -3.16 -1.66
C SER A 118 -11.20 -3.45 -0.63
N LEU A 119 -10.69 -2.43 0.06
CA LEU A 119 -9.71 -2.60 1.13
C LEU A 119 -10.30 -3.40 2.30
N GLN A 120 -11.54 -3.12 2.70
CA GLN A 120 -12.20 -3.87 3.77
C GLN A 120 -12.50 -5.32 3.38
N LYS A 121 -12.72 -5.59 2.09
CA LYS A 121 -12.85 -6.97 1.58
C LYS A 121 -11.51 -7.73 1.65
N ILE A 122 -10.39 -7.05 1.40
CA ILE A 122 -9.05 -7.67 1.42
C ILE A 122 -8.55 -7.88 2.85
N TYR A 123 -8.71 -6.88 3.72
CA TYR A 123 -8.08 -6.85 5.03
C TYR A 123 -9.05 -7.06 6.21
N GLY A 124 -10.36 -7.09 5.95
CA GLY A 124 -11.38 -7.08 6.99
C GLY A 124 -11.77 -5.66 7.41
N PRO A 125 -12.56 -5.50 8.48
CA PRO A 125 -12.97 -4.19 8.98
C PRO A 125 -11.77 -3.30 9.33
N ILE A 126 -11.75 -2.08 8.79
CA ILE A 126 -10.77 -1.03 9.06
C ILE A 126 -11.52 0.20 9.58
N ALA A 127 -11.15 0.69 10.76
CA ALA A 127 -11.73 1.89 11.35
C ALA A 127 -11.08 3.15 10.78
N ASP A 128 -11.84 4.25 10.71
CA ASP A 128 -11.39 5.50 10.06
C ASP A 128 -10.12 6.12 10.67
N HIS A 129 -9.84 5.86 11.95
CA HIS A 129 -8.65 6.37 12.62
C HIS A 129 -7.41 5.48 12.44
N GLU A 130 -7.57 4.26 11.94
CA GLU A 130 -6.45 3.34 11.73
C GLU A 130 -5.59 3.77 10.55
N LEU A 131 -4.29 3.53 10.66
CA LEU A 131 -3.33 4.00 9.67
C LEU A 131 -3.23 3.04 8.49
N VAL A 132 -3.17 3.61 7.29
CA VAL A 132 -2.84 2.91 6.06
C VAL A 132 -1.59 3.52 5.43
N SER A 133 -0.83 2.67 4.75
CA SER A 133 0.34 3.06 3.97
C SER A 133 -0.01 3.09 2.48
N VAL A 134 0.13 4.23 1.84
CA VAL A 134 -0.09 4.41 0.40
C VAL A 134 1.26 4.42 -0.31
N PHE A 135 1.49 3.47 -1.22
CA PHE A 135 2.69 3.37 -2.02
C PHE A 135 2.41 3.86 -3.44
N HIS A 136 3.12 4.89 -3.89
CA HIS A 136 3.08 5.33 -5.29
C HIS A 136 4.09 4.55 -6.12
N LEU A 137 3.61 4.03 -7.25
CA LEU A 137 4.29 3.05 -8.07
C LEU A 137 4.76 3.67 -9.40
N ARG A 138 5.81 3.10 -9.98
CA ARG A 138 6.28 3.31 -11.35
C ARG A 138 6.82 2.00 -11.91
#